data_AF-E6Z0Q4-F1
#
_entry.id   AF-E6Z0Q4-F1
#
_cell.length_a   1.000
_cell.length_b   1.000
_cell.length_c   1.000
_cell.angle_alpha   90.00
_cell.angle_beta   90.00
_cell.angle_gamma   90.00
#
_symmetry.space_group_name_H-M   'P 1'
#
loop_
_entity.id
_entity.type
_entity.pdbx_description
1 polymer ?
#
loop_
_entity_poly.entity_id
_entity_poly.type
_entity_poly.pdbx_seq_one_letter_code
_entity_poly.pdbx_strand_id
1 'polypeptide(L)'
;MKKIIMTTLLLCTGLIIAGCEKTYSVEEFKKNKELRGEWDARCGFSGQSKNCQNVRLASDQLRRERYGSYARELLGDTKKERKAE
;
A
#
# COMPACT_ATOMS: atom_id res chain seq x y z
N MET A 1 -40.46 -8.21 -24.46
CA MET A 1 -39.59 -9.30 -23.93
C MET A 1 -38.10 -9.12 -24.26
N LYS A 2 -37.68 -8.73 -25.47
CA LYS A 2 -36.24 -8.47 -25.78
C LYS A 2 -35.61 -7.30 -25.01
N LYS A 3 -36.38 -6.23 -24.74
CA LYS A 3 -35.89 -5.02 -24.04
C LYS A 3 -35.45 -5.30 -22.59
N ILE A 4 -36.16 -6.18 -21.89
CA ILE A 4 -35.86 -6.52 -20.48
C ILE A 4 -34.56 -7.32 -20.38
N ILE A 5 -34.29 -8.20 -21.35
CA ILE A 5 -33.07 -9.02 -21.41
C ILE A 5 -31.83 -8.16 -21.68
N MET A 6 -31.95 -7.12 -22.51
CA MET A 6 -30.84 -6.19 -22.74
C MET A 6 -30.51 -5.35 -21.51
N THR A 7 -31.52 -4.88 -20.78
CA THR A 7 -31.31 -4.09 -19.56
C THR A 7 -30.68 -4.91 -18.45
N THR A 8 -31.03 -6.19 -18.30
CA THR A 8 -30.39 -7.07 -17.32
C THR A 8 -28.95 -7.42 -17.69
N LEU A 9 -28.63 -7.61 -18.98
CA LEU A 9 -27.24 -7.82 -19.41
C LEU A 9 -26.35 -6.60 -19.11
N LEU A 10 -26.81 -5.38 -19.41
CA LEU A 10 -26.06 -4.15 -19.13
C LEU A 10 -25.83 -3.91 -17.63
N LEU A 11 -26.83 -4.24 -16.80
CA LEU A 11 -26.70 -4.17 -15.34
C LEU A 11 -25.68 -5.19 -14.81
N CYS A 12 -25.65 -6.41 -15.34
CA CYS A 12 -24.66 -7.42 -14.94
C CYS A 12 -23.23 -7.00 -15.29
N THR A 13 -22.99 -6.42 -16.46
CA THR A 13 -21.65 -5.93 -16.84
C THR A 13 -21.21 -4.75 -15.96
N GLY A 14 -22.14 -3.88 -15.54
CA GLY A 14 -21.87 -2.76 -14.63
C GLY A 14 -21.66 -3.20 -13.16
N LEU A 15 -22.38 -4.22 -12.70
CA LEU A 15 -22.26 -4.79 -11.35
C LEU A 15 -20.94 -5.54 -11.14
N ILE A 16 -20.35 -6.13 -12.19
CA ILE A 16 -19.03 -6.77 -12.10
C ILE A 16 -17.93 -5.73 -11.80
N ILE A 17 -18.09 -4.47 -12.24
CA ILE A 17 -17.12 -3.40 -11.99
C ILE A 17 -17.24 -2.88 -10.54
N ALA A 18 -18.44 -2.89 -9.96
CA ALA A 18 -18.67 -2.48 -8.57
C ALA A 18 -18.15 -3.50 -7.51
N GLY A 19 -17.78 -4.72 -7.93
CA GLY A 19 -17.21 -5.76 -7.07
C GLY A 19 -15.70 -6.00 -7.25
N CYS A 20 -15.09 -5.45 -8.30
CA CYS A 20 -13.65 -5.60 -8.56
C CYS A 20 -12.88 -4.46 -7.90
N GLU A 21 -12.67 -4.58 -6.59
CA GLU A 21 -11.72 -3.74 -5.87
C GLU A 21 -10.34 -3.80 -6.52
N LYS A 22 -9.84 -2.67 -7.01
CA LYS A 22 -8.50 -2.59 -7.63
C LYS A 22 -7.47 -3.16 -6.65
N THR A 23 -6.69 -4.14 -7.10
CA THR A 23 -5.52 -4.60 -6.35
C THR A 23 -4.36 -3.65 -6.64
N TYR A 24 -3.89 -2.95 -5.62
CA TYR A 24 -2.73 -2.07 -5.68
C TYR A 24 -1.46 -2.85 -5.38
N SER A 25 -0.40 -2.56 -6.14
CA SER A 25 0.94 -3.11 -5.90
C SER A 25 1.61 -2.49 -4.66
N VAL A 26 2.62 -3.17 -4.14
CA VAL A 26 3.47 -2.65 -3.05
C VAL A 26 4.11 -1.31 -3.44
N GLU A 27 4.58 -1.18 -4.68
CA GLU A 27 5.23 0.04 -5.17
C GLU A 27 4.27 1.22 -5.30
N GLU A 28 3.02 0.99 -5.71
CA GLU A 28 1.98 2.03 -5.68
C GLU A 28 1.76 2.55 -4.25
N PHE A 29 1.69 1.64 -3.27
CA PHE A 29 1.58 2.02 -1.86
C PHE A 29 2.82 2.73 -1.33
N LYS A 30 4.03 2.40 -1.79
CA LYS A 30 5.25 3.11 -1.36
C LYS A 30 5.26 4.55 -1.82
N LYS A 31 4.88 4.78 -3.09
CA LYS A 31 4.90 6.09 -3.76
C LYS A 31 3.77 7.02 -3.29
N ASN A 32 2.60 6.47 -2.96
CA ASN A 32 1.44 7.28 -2.56
C ASN A 32 1.14 7.15 -1.05
N LYS A 33 1.47 8.20 -0.29
CA LYS A 33 1.25 8.26 1.17
C LYS A 33 -0.23 8.28 1.55
N GLU A 34 -1.06 8.98 0.78
CA GLU A 34 -2.50 9.13 1.06
C GLU A 34 -3.21 7.79 0.88
N LEU A 35 -3.00 7.15 -0.27
CA LEU A 35 -3.51 5.81 -0.56
C LEU A 35 -3.09 4.80 0.53
N ARG A 36 -1.82 4.82 0.94
CA ARG A 36 -1.34 3.95 2.01
C ARG A 36 -2.05 4.23 3.34
N GLY A 37 -2.25 5.49 3.69
CA GLY A 37 -2.94 5.88 4.92
C GLY A 37 -4.42 5.45 4.95
N GLU A 38 -5.14 5.65 3.85
CA GLU A 38 -6.53 5.20 3.71
C GLU A 38 -6.64 3.68 3.87
N TRP A 39 -5.76 2.94 3.21
CA TRP A 39 -5.75 1.49 3.26
C TRP A 39 -5.29 0.94 4.60
N ASP A 40 -4.31 1.55 5.26
CA ASP A 40 -3.93 1.19 6.62
C ASP A 40 -5.11 1.37 7.59
N ALA A 41 -5.82 2.51 7.50
CA ALA A 41 -7.01 2.77 8.31
C ALA A 41 -8.15 1.78 8.02
N ARG A 42 -8.40 1.50 6.75
CA ARG A 42 -9.46 0.58 6.31
C ARG A 42 -9.17 -0.87 6.69
N CYS A 43 -7.91 -1.30 6.60
CA CYS A 43 -7.51 -2.66 6.94
C CYS A 43 -7.47 -2.92 8.44
N GLY A 44 -7.12 -1.90 9.23
CA GLY A 44 -6.88 -2.06 10.66
C GLY A 44 -5.92 -3.21 10.97
N PHE A 45 -6.12 -3.84 12.13
CA PHE A 45 -5.28 -4.96 12.57
C PHE A 45 -5.65 -6.30 11.93
N SER A 46 -6.90 -6.49 11.51
CA SER A 46 -7.42 -7.81 11.11
C SER A 46 -7.67 -7.99 9.62
N GLY A 47 -7.69 -6.92 8.82
CA GLY A 47 -7.98 -7.01 7.38
C GLY A 47 -7.00 -7.94 6.64
N GLN A 48 -7.51 -8.87 5.84
CA GLN A 48 -6.71 -9.89 5.15
C GLN A 48 -6.71 -9.79 3.63
N SER A 49 -7.34 -8.75 3.05
CA SER A 49 -7.37 -8.57 1.59
C SER A 49 -5.95 -8.44 1.02
N LYS A 50 -5.80 -8.71 -0.27
CA LYS A 50 -4.48 -8.59 -0.92
C LYS A 50 -3.89 -7.19 -0.76
N ASN A 51 -4.74 -6.16 -0.80
CA ASN A 51 -4.34 -4.78 -0.55
C ASN A 51 -3.90 -4.55 0.91
N CYS A 52 -4.56 -5.17 1.90
CA CYS A 52 -4.12 -5.12 3.29
C CYS A 52 -2.74 -5.77 3.50
N GLN A 53 -2.43 -6.84 2.76
CA GLN A 53 -1.10 -7.43 2.81
C GLN A 53 -0.07 -6.53 2.13
N ASN A 54 -0.40 -5.98 0.96
CA ASN A 54 0.51 -5.14 0.18
C ASN A 54 0.81 -3.81 0.89
N VAL A 55 -0.18 -3.17 1.53
CA VAL A 55 0.00 -1.92 2.27
C VAL A 55 0.90 -2.13 3.50
N ARG A 56 0.70 -3.21 4.26
CA ARG A 56 1.56 -3.57 5.39
C ARG A 56 3.00 -3.85 4.96
N LEU A 57 3.17 -4.59 3.86
CA LEU A 57 4.50 -4.85 3.30
C LEU A 57 5.19 -3.56 2.85
N ALA A 58 4.47 -2.66 2.18
CA ALA A 58 5.00 -1.36 1.79
C ALA A 58 5.42 -0.52 3.01
N SER A 59 4.58 -0.45 4.04
CA SER A 59 4.86 0.25 5.29
C SER A 59 6.10 -0.30 6.00
N ASP A 60 6.26 -1.63 6.08
CA ASP A 60 7.41 -2.26 6.72
C ASP A 60 8.71 -2.08 5.93
N GLN A 61 8.66 -2.11 4.59
CA GLN A 61 9.82 -1.77 3.75
C GLN A 61 10.28 -0.33 3.96
N LEU A 62 9.37 0.64 3.92
CA LEU A 62 9.70 2.05 4.15
C LEU A 62 10.26 2.29 5.56
N ARG A 63 9.73 1.56 6.55
CA ARG A 63 10.23 1.60 7.92
C ARG A 63 11.67 1.10 7.99
N ARG A 64 11.98 -0.03 7.33
CA ARG A 64 13.35 -0.56 7.23
C ARG A 64 14.29 0.39 6.50
N GLU A 65 13.86 0.96 5.39
CA GLU A 65 14.65 1.94 4.63
C GLU A 65 15.02 3.14 5.51
N ARG A 66 14.06 3.67 6.28
CA ARG A 66 14.29 4.77 7.22
C ARG A 66 15.23 4.40 8.37
N TYR A 67 15.05 3.23 9.00
CA TYR A 67 15.97 2.80 10.06
C TYR A 67 17.38 2.55 9.52
N GLY A 68 17.49 1.99 8.32
CA GLY A 68 18.78 1.77 7.67
C GLY A 68 19.49 3.07 7.26
N SER A 69 18.76 4.13 6.89
CA SER A 69 19.38 5.45 6.67
C SER A 69 19.87 6.04 7.99
N TYR A 70 19.03 6.00 9.04
CA TYR A 70 19.38 6.55 10.36
C TYR A 70 20.58 5.84 10.99
N ALA A 71 20.62 4.51 10.92
CA ALA A 71 21.77 3.73 11.44
C ALA A 71 23.08 4.09 10.71
N ARG A 72 23.03 4.32 9.38
CA ARG A 72 24.20 4.71 8.61
C ARG A 72 24.68 6.13 8.96
N GLU A 73 23.76 7.04 9.18
CA GLU A 73 24.05 8.42 9.61
C GLU A 73 24.78 8.41 10.96
N LEU A 74 24.19 7.75 11.97
CA LEU A 74 24.81 7.61 13.30
C LEU A 74 26.21 6.98 13.24
N LEU A 75 26.36 5.86 12.53
CA LEU A 75 27.67 5.21 12.39
C LEU A 75 28.69 6.09 11.64
N GLY A 76 28.23 6.92 10.71
CA GLY A 76 29.06 7.87 9.99
C GLY A 76 29.58 8.96 10.92
N ASP A 77 28.71 9.51 11.76
CA ASP A 77 29.06 10.57 12.70
C ASP A 77 29.99 10.06 13.81
N THR A 78 29.72 8.89 14.39
CA THR A 78 30.64 8.24 15.35
C THR A 78 32.04 8.01 14.76
N LYS A 79 32.15 7.69 13.46
CA LYS A 79 33.45 7.53 12.79
C LYS A 79 34.18 8.86 12.59
N LYS A 80 33.47 9.98 12.41
CA LYS A 80 34.09 11.30 12.28
C LYS A 80 34.63 11.76 13.63
N GLU A 81 33.87 11.59 14.70
CA GLU A 81 34.29 11.92 16.07
C GLU A 81 35.60 11.22 16.44
N ARG A 82 35.69 9.89 16.24
CA ARG A 82 36.92 9.12 16.50
C ARG A 82 38.14 9.58 15.68
N LYS A 83 37.94 10.18 14.50
CA LYS A 83 39.04 10.69 13.67
C LYS A 83 39.49 12.09 14.06
N ALA A 84 38.69 12.79 14.85
CA ALA A 84 38.98 14.14 15.32
C ALA A 84 39.68 14.15 16.70
N GLU A 85 39.66 13.02 17.41
CA GLU A 85 40.48 12.71 18.60
C GLU A 85 41.88 12.20 18.22
#